data_AF-A0A2V8DME7-F1
#
_entry.id   AF-A0A2V8DME7-F1
#
_cell.length_a   1.000
_cell.length_b   1.000
_cell.length_c   1.000
_cell.angle_alpha   90.00
_cell.angle_beta   90.00
_cell.angle_gamma   90.00
#
_symmetry.space_group_name_H-M   'P 1'
#
loop_
_entity.id
_entity.type
_entity.pdbx_description
1 polymer ?
#
loop_
_entity_poly.entity_id
_entity_poly.type
_entity_poly.pdbx_seq_one_letter_code
_entity_poly.pdbx_strand_id
1 'polypeptide(L)' 'MAYHIVPLRLEEHRNALLQLWKRNFEGAWMDTCADRRLQWLYQENPFGQARTWLAVDTESTEVIGCASVFPSHNYIGG' A
#
# COMPACT_ATOMS: atom_id res chain seq x y z
N MET A 1 9.41 1.41 20.70
CA MET A 1 9.11 1.67 19.28
C MET A 1 7.73 2.28 19.20
N ALA A 2 7.68 3.60 19.00
CA ALA A 2 6.42 4.32 18.81
C ALA A 2 6.24 4.56 17.30
N TYR A 3 5.00 4.43 16.84
CA TYR A 3 4.64 4.73 15.47
C TYR A 3 3.34 5.53 15.48
N HIS A 4 3.17 6.33 14.44
CA HIS A 4 1.90 7.00 14.17
C HIS A 4 1.35 6.54 12.83
N ILE A 5 0.04 6.71 12.66
CA ILE A 5 -0.67 6.25 11.47
C ILE A 5 -1.07 7.46 10.65
N VAL A 6 -0.69 7.46 9.37
CA VAL A 6 -1.09 8.51 8.41
C VAL A 6 -1.87 7.89 7.24
N PRO A 7 -2.86 8.60 6.68
CA PRO A 7 -3.50 8.14 5.45
C PRO A 7 -2.49 8.16 4.28
N LEU A 8 -2.58 7.18 3.40
CA LEU A 8 -1.77 7.16 2.18
C LEU A 8 -2.17 8.33 1.27
N ARG A 9 -1.17 9.09 0.83
CA ARG A 9 -1.27 10.07 -0.26
C ARG A 9 -0.23 9.70 -1.30
N LEU A 10 -0.65 9.31 -2.50
CA LEU A 10 0.28 8.77 -3.50
C LEU A 10 1.34 9.79 -3.92
N GLU A 11 0.96 11.06 -4.06
CA GLU A 11 1.91 12.13 -4.43
C GLU A 11 3.07 12.26 -3.44
N GLU A 12 2.82 11.98 -2.15
CA GLU A 12 3.80 12.12 -1.07
C GLU A 12 4.52 10.78 -0.78
N HIS A 13 3.78 9.67 -0.84
CA HIS A 13 4.23 8.40 -0.25
C HIS A 13 4.52 7.29 -1.27
N ARG A 14 4.37 7.52 -2.58
CA ARG A 14 4.54 6.49 -3.63
C ARG A 14 5.84 5.71 -3.47
N ASN A 15 6.97 6.40 -3.37
CA ASN A 15 8.28 5.75 -3.30
C ASN A 15 8.45 4.96 -2.00
N ALA A 16 8.00 5.50 -0.86
CA ALA A 16 8.08 4.81 0.42
C ALA A 16 7.23 3.52 0.42
N LEU A 17 6.03 3.54 -0.17
CA LEU A 17 5.18 2.35 -0.32
C LEU A 17 5.83 1.28 -1.22
N LEU A 18 6.41 1.69 -2.35
CA LEU A 18 7.10 0.75 -3.25
C LEU A 18 8.33 0.12 -2.59
N GLN A 19 9.13 0.91 -1.86
CA GLN A 19 10.28 0.40 -1.12
C GLN A 19 9.85 -0.54 0.01
N LEU A 20 8.78 -0.20 0.73
CA LEU A 20 8.19 -1.08 1.73
C LEU A 20 7.84 -2.45 1.13
N TRP A 21 7.17 -2.48 -0.03
CA TRP A 21 6.82 -3.73 -0.70
C TRP A 21 8.04 -4.50 -1.17
N LYS A 22 8.99 -3.85 -1.86
CA LYS A 22 10.20 -4.51 -2.37
C LYS A 22 11.05 -5.11 -1.25
N ARG A 23 11.12 -4.44 -0.11
CA ARG A 23 11.87 -4.91 1.06
C ARG A 23 11.20 -6.10 1.76
N ASN A 24 9.87 -6.14 1.81
CA ASN A 24 9.14 -7.08 2.68
C ASN A 24 8.44 -8.24 1.94
N PHE A 25 8.08 -8.08 0.66
CA PHE A 25 7.53 -9.20 -0.12
C PHE A 25 8.66 -10.04 -0.70
N GLU A 26 8.67 -11.32 -0.37
CA GLU A 26 9.65 -12.26 -0.91
C GLU A 26 9.42 -12.50 -2.41
N GLY A 27 10.49 -12.28 -3.19
CA GLY A 27 10.59 -12.66 -4.60
C GLY A 27 10.89 -11.51 -5.55
N ALA A 28 11.83 -11.75 -6.46
CA ALA A 28 12.29 -10.79 -7.49
C ALA A 28 11.16 -10.28 -8.42
N TRP A 29 10.00 -10.93 -8.40
CA TRP A 29 8.81 -10.49 -9.12
C TRP A 29 8.30 -9.12 -8.61
N MET A 30 8.54 -8.79 -7.33
CA MET A 30 8.11 -7.51 -6.79
C MET A 30 8.85 -6.34 -7.44
N ASP A 31 10.14 -6.49 -7.73
CA ASP A 31 10.91 -5.44 -8.39
C ASP A 31 10.39 -5.09 -9.78
N THR A 32 9.85 -6.08 -10.49
CA THR A 32 9.36 -5.91 -11.87
C THR A 32 7.90 -5.49 -11.93
N CYS A 33 7.08 -5.80 -10.92
CA CYS A 33 5.64 -5.55 -10.96
C CYS A 33 5.13 -4.50 -9.95
N ALA A 34 5.97 -3.95 -9.05
CA ALA A 34 5.51 -3.04 -7.99
C ALA A 34 4.75 -1.82 -8.54
N ASP A 35 5.25 -1.19 -9.61
CA ASP A 35 4.57 -0.05 -10.24
C ASP A 35 3.21 -0.43 -10.84
N ARG A 36 3.14 -1.56 -11.56
CA ARG A 36 1.88 -2.08 -12.11
C ARG A 36 0.89 -2.43 -11.00
N ARG A 37 1.37 -3.03 -9.91
CA ARG A 37 0.56 -3.34 -8.72
C ARG A 37 -0.01 -2.07 -8.09
N LEU A 38 0.80 -1.02 -7.95
CA LEU A 38 0.35 0.26 -7.40
C LEU A 38 -0.72 0.89 -8.30
N GLN A 39 -0.47 0.97 -9.60
CA GLN A 39 -1.43 1.50 -10.58
C GLN A 39 -2.76 0.75 -10.50
N TRP A 40 -2.73 -0.58 -10.50
CA TRP A 40 -3.94 -1.39 -10.44
C TRP A 40 -4.72 -1.19 -9.14
N LEU A 41 -4.05 -1.27 -7.98
CA LEU A 41 -4.71 -1.21 -6.67
C LEU A 41 -5.30 0.17 -6.34
N TYR A 42 -4.66 1.25 -6.80
CA TYR A 42 -4.97 2.60 -6.35
C TYR A 42 -5.55 3.53 -7.41
N GLN A 43 -5.43 3.19 -8.70
CA GLN A 43 -5.90 4.04 -9.79
C GLN A 43 -6.90 3.32 -10.70
N GLU A 44 -6.74 2.01 -10.92
CA GLU A 44 -7.51 1.26 -11.93
C GLU A 44 -8.45 0.20 -11.34
N ASN A 45 -8.57 0.10 -10.01
CA ASN A 45 -9.47 -0.87 -9.41
C ASN A 45 -10.93 -0.57 -9.81
N PRO A 46 -11.64 -1.52 -10.47
CA PRO A 46 -12.97 -1.29 -11.02
C PRO A 46 -14.04 -0.99 -9.96
N PHE A 47 -13.78 -1.33 -8.70
CA PHE A 47 -14.69 -1.09 -7.58
C PHE A 47 -14.34 0.16 -6.77
N GLY A 48 -13.37 0.95 -7.24
CA GLY A 48 -12.91 2.18 -6.61
C GLY A 48 -11.54 2.06 -5.96
N GLN A 49 -11.02 3.19 -5.48
CA GLN A 49 -9.66 3.28 -4.93
C GLN A 49 -9.56 2.60 -3.56
N ALA A 50 -8.44 1.94 -3.31
CA ALA A 50 -8.12 1.39 -2.00
C ALA A 50 -7.96 2.48 -0.94
N ARG A 51 -8.44 2.22 0.28
CA ARG A 51 -8.08 3.03 1.46
C ARG A 51 -6.88 2.39 2.14
N THR A 52 -5.78 3.14 2.23
CA THR A 52 -4.54 2.66 2.85
C THR A 52 -4.06 3.60 3.92
N TRP A 53 -3.52 3.03 4.98
CA TRP A 53 -2.82 3.73 6.05
C TRP A 53 -1.38 3.24 6.13
N LEU A 54 -0.48 4.15 6.50
CA LEU A 54 0.94 3.87 6.69
C LEU A 54 1.28 3.97 8.17
N ALA A 55 2.05 3.00 8.66
CA ALA A 55 2.72 3.09 9.95
C ALA A 55 4.08 3.77 9.74
N VAL A 56 4.27 4.91 10.40
CA VAL A 56 5.48 5.72 10.32
C VAL A 56 6.19 5.69 11.67
N ASP A 57 7.43 5.25 11.68
CA ASP A 57 8.28 5.27 12.87
C ASP A 57 8.54 6.71 13.31
N THR A 58 8.36 7.00 14.60
CA THR A 58 8.42 8.38 15.10
C THR A 58 9.83 8.96 15.16
N GLU A 59 10.85 8.11 15.23
CA GLU A 59 12.25 8.56 15.35
C GLU A 59 12.90 8.75 13.97
N SER A 60 12.76 7.77 13.09
CA SER A 60 13.36 7.78 11.74
C SER A 60 12.49 8.45 10.69
N THR A 61 11.20 8.68 10.97
CA THR A 61 10.18 9.11 9.98
C THR A 61 9.98 8.13 8.82
N GLU A 62 10.49 6.90 8.95
CA GLU A 62 10.40 5.88 7.92
C GLU A 62 9.03 5.20 7.90
N VAL A 63 8.52 4.90 6.70
CA VAL A 63 7.35 4.01 6.54
C VAL A 63 7.78 2.57 6.81
N ILE A 64 7.30 2.02 7.92
CA ILE A 64 7.64 0.66 8.38
C ILE A 64 6.53 -0.35 8.14
N GLY A 65 5.34 0.10 7.70
CA GLY A 65 4.22 -0.79 7.40
C GLY A 65 3.08 -0.09 6.68
N CYS A 66 2.16 -0.88 6.11
CA CYS A 66 0.92 -0.39 5.54
C CYS A 66 -0.22 -1.38 5.75
N ALA A 67 -1.44 -0.87 5.88
CA ALA A 67 -2.67 -1.67 5.88
C ALA A 67 -3.66 -1.08 4.87
N SER A 68 -4.29 -1.93 4.07
CA SER A 68 -5.13 -1.53 2.95
C SER A 68 -6.48 -2.24 2.98
N VAL A 69 -7.54 -1.50 2.68
CA VAL A 69 -8.88 -2.02 2.42
C VAL A 69 -9.21 -1.77 0.95
N PHE A 70 -9.42 -2.85 0.21
CA PHE A 70 -9.76 -2.81 -1.21
C PHE A 70 -11.27 -3.01 -1.39
N PRO A 71 -11.95 -2.11 -2.11
CA PRO A 71 -13.35 -2.35 -2.45
C PRO A 71 -13.48 -3.56 -3.38
N SER A 72 -14.52 -4.34 -3.16
CA SER A 72 -14.90 -5.48 -4.00
C SER A 72 -16.40 -5.72 -3.93
N HIS A 73 -17.01 -6.12 -5.04
CA HIS A 73 -18.39 -6.60 -5.06
C HIS A 73 -18.38 -8.12 -4.96
N ASN A 74 -18.72 -8.64 -3.79
CA ASN A 74 -18.83 -10.09 -3.57
C ASN A 74 -20.30 -10.43 -3.31
N TYR A 75 -20.78 -11.49 -3.97
CA TYR A 75 -22.08 -12.06 -3.66
C TYR A 75 -21.96 -13.01 -2.47
N ILE A 76 -22.77 -12.81 -1.44
CA ILE A 76 -22.78 -13.65 -0.24
C ILE A 76 -24.19 -14.18 -0.03
N GLY A 77 -24.37 -15.50 -0.04
CA GLY A 77 -25.57 -16.13 0.53
C GLY A 77 -26.64 -16.67 -0.42
N GLY A 78 -26.56 -16.47 -1.75
CA GLY A 78 -27.56 -17.07 -2.66
C GLY A 78 -28.80 -16.21 -2.87
#